data_AF-A0A370NGD1-F1
#
_entry.id   AF-A0A370NGD1-F1
#
_cell.length_a   1.000
_cell.length_b   1.000
_cell.length_c   1.000
_cell.angle_alpha   90.00
_cell.angle_beta   90.00
_cell.angle_gamma   90.00
#
_symmetry.space_group_name_H-M   'P 1'
#
loop_
_entity.id
_entity.type
_entity.pdbx_description
1 polymer ?
#
loop_
_entity_poly.entity_id
_entity_poly.type
_entity_poly.pdbx_seq_one_letter_code
_entity_poly.pdbx_strand_id
1 'polypeptide(L)'
;MTVTIEFLRQSIDSSAALACQWFEAQSAPKTRETFFARGQLGDVGSGAVYVYYSAEGTALYVGQTGRTVKSRQHDETSPHKLKEWWNQWVVMRFVNVEDHMDRLKLEFMLILACRPKYNLAHTGFRGQHK
;
A
#
# COMPACT_ATOMS: atom_id res chain seq x y z
N MET A 1 -25.08 -11.28 -23.54
CA MET A 1 -23.70 -10.78 -23.64
C MET A 1 -22.84 -11.66 -22.75
N THR A 2 -21.89 -12.40 -23.29
CA THR A 2 -21.03 -13.30 -22.50
C THR A 2 -19.79 -12.52 -22.07
N VAL A 3 -19.59 -12.38 -20.76
CA VAL A 3 -18.38 -11.75 -20.21
C VAL A 3 -17.25 -12.79 -20.25
N THR A 4 -16.17 -12.49 -20.96
CA THR A 4 -14.98 -13.35 -20.99
C THR A 4 -14.03 -13.00 -19.83
N ILE A 5 -13.11 -13.91 -19.51
CA ILE A 5 -12.11 -13.66 -18.48
C ILE A 5 -11.14 -12.54 -18.90
N GLU A 6 -10.85 -12.41 -20.18
CA GLU A 6 -10.03 -11.33 -20.75
C GLU A 6 -10.70 -9.97 -20.53
N PHE A 7 -12.00 -9.87 -20.80
CA PHE A 7 -12.76 -8.65 -20.56
C PHE A 7 -12.75 -8.28 -19.06
N LEU A 8 -12.95 -9.26 -18.18
CA LEU A 8 -12.89 -9.02 -16.74
C LEU A 8 -11.51 -8.53 -16.29
N ARG A 9 -10.43 -9.14 -16.78
CA ARG A 9 -9.05 -8.70 -16.48
C ARG A 9 -8.80 -7.26 -16.94
N GLN A 10 -9.19 -6.92 -18.17
CA GLN A 10 -9.02 -5.57 -18.68
C GLN A 10 -9.80 -4.52 -17.88
N SER A 11 -11.01 -4.87 -17.43
CA SER A 11 -11.82 -3.99 -16.56
C SER A 11 -11.14 -3.76 -15.20
N ILE A 12 -10.54 -4.81 -14.63
CA ILE A 12 -9.81 -4.72 -13.36
C ILE A 12 -8.54 -3.88 -13.53
N ASP A 13 -7.77 -4.11 -14.60
CA ASP A 13 -6.55 -3.34 -14.88
C ASP A 13 -6.86 -1.85 -15.06
N SER A 14 -7.96 -1.52 -15.75
CA SER A 14 -8.41 -0.14 -15.92
C SER A 14 -8.80 0.51 -14.58
N SER A 15 -9.50 -0.24 -13.72
CA SER A 15 -9.87 0.21 -12.37
C SER A 15 -8.65 0.42 -11.48
N ALA A 16 -7.67 -0.49 -11.56
CA ALA A 16 -6.42 -0.41 -10.82
C ALA A 16 -5.61 0.83 -11.23
N ALA A 17 -5.52 1.10 -12.54
CA ALA A 17 -4.84 2.28 -13.07
C ALA A 17 -5.49 3.59 -12.56
N LEU A 18 -6.83 3.67 -12.58
CA LEU A 18 -7.57 4.83 -12.05
C LEU A 18 -7.34 5.00 -10.54
N ALA A 19 -7.36 3.90 -9.77
CA ALA A 19 -7.10 3.95 -8.34
C ALA A 19 -5.68 4.45 -8.02
N CYS A 20 -4.68 4.06 -8.81
CA CYS A 20 -3.31 4.54 -8.68
C CYS A 20 -3.21 6.05 -8.96
N GLN A 21 -3.79 6.53 -10.06
CA GLN A 21 -3.82 7.95 -10.39
C GLN A 21 -4.50 8.78 -9.29
N TRP A 22 -5.66 8.31 -8.80
CA TRP A 22 -6.34 8.94 -7.69
C TRP A 22 -5.48 8.96 -6.42
N PHE A 23 -4.85 7.84 -6.07
CA PHE A 23 -3.99 7.75 -4.88
C PHE A 23 -2.81 8.73 -4.97
N GLU A 24 -2.14 8.84 -6.11
CA GLU A 24 -1.04 9.77 -6.32
C GLU A 24 -1.48 11.23 -6.24
N ALA A 25 -2.68 11.54 -6.73
CA ALA A 25 -3.27 12.88 -6.65
C ALA A 25 -3.70 13.25 -5.22
N GLN A 26 -4.15 12.28 -4.42
CA GLN A 26 -4.61 12.50 -3.04
C GLN A 26 -3.51 12.40 -1.98
N SER A 27 -2.32 11.96 -2.35
CA SER A 27 -1.22 11.76 -1.41
C SER A 27 -0.05 12.69 -1.72
N ALA A 28 0.48 13.34 -0.69
CA ALA A 28 1.76 14.04 -0.80
C ALA A 28 2.93 13.05 -0.56
N PRO A 29 4.04 13.17 -1.31
CA PRO A 29 5.24 12.39 -1.01
C PRO A 29 5.82 12.81 0.34
N LYS A 30 6.30 11.83 1.10
CA LYS A 30 6.91 11.99 2.42
C LYS A 30 8.30 11.35 2.40
N THR A 31 9.30 12.09 2.85
CA THR A 31 10.67 11.58 2.97
C THR A 31 10.83 10.73 4.22
N ARG A 32 11.97 10.05 4.35
CA ARG A 32 12.34 9.33 5.58
C ARG A 32 12.37 10.25 6.79
N GLU A 33 12.94 11.44 6.66
CA GLU A 33 13.03 12.43 7.74
C GLU A 33 11.65 12.82 8.24
N THR A 34 10.74 13.14 7.30
CA THR A 34 9.33 13.48 7.62
C THR A 34 8.63 12.31 8.30
N PHE A 35 8.87 11.09 7.82
CA PHE A 35 8.28 9.90 8.39
C PHE A 35 8.76 9.60 9.80
N PHE A 36 10.03 9.81 10.13
CA PHE A 36 10.52 9.57 11.48
C PHE A 36 10.22 10.73 12.43
N ALA A 37 10.10 11.96 11.93
CA ALA A 37 9.75 13.13 12.73
C ALA A 37 8.38 13.00 13.42
N ARG A 38 8.30 13.39 14.69
CA ARG A 38 7.08 13.30 15.51
C ARG A 38 6.00 14.24 14.95
N GLY A 39 4.79 13.71 14.74
CA GLY A 39 3.63 14.49 14.29
C GLY A 39 3.61 14.93 12.83
N GLN A 40 4.69 14.73 12.06
CA GLN A 40 4.83 15.28 10.71
C GLN A 40 4.17 14.44 9.60
N LEU A 41 3.65 13.25 9.93
CA LEU A 41 3.07 12.37 8.93
C LEU A 41 1.66 12.83 8.51
N GLY A 42 0.88 13.42 9.42
CA GLY A 42 -0.52 13.83 9.14
C GLY A 42 -1.50 12.65 9.09
N ASP A 43 -1.10 11.52 9.64
CA ASP A 43 -1.94 10.34 9.80
C ASP A 43 -2.83 10.50 11.04
N VAL A 44 -4.14 10.32 10.84
CA VAL A 44 -5.16 10.54 11.88
C VAL A 44 -5.42 9.31 12.73
N GLY A 45 -4.86 8.15 12.36
CA GLY A 45 -4.93 6.92 13.13
C GLY A 45 -6.24 6.15 13.04
N SER A 46 -7.20 6.55 12.20
CA SER A 46 -8.44 5.81 11.90
C SER A 46 -8.31 4.84 10.71
N GLY A 47 -7.11 4.74 10.13
CA GLY A 47 -6.78 3.80 9.07
C GLY A 47 -6.25 4.49 7.81
N ALA A 48 -5.39 3.78 7.10
CA ALA A 48 -4.70 4.31 5.93
C ALA A 48 -4.27 3.21 4.96
N VAL A 49 -4.09 3.60 3.69
CA VAL A 49 -3.38 2.81 2.67
C VAL A 49 -2.12 3.58 2.29
N TYR A 50 -1.00 2.88 2.14
CA TYR A 50 0.31 3.48 1.91
C TYR A 50 1.14 2.71 0.89
N VAL A 51 2.06 3.42 0.24
CA VAL A 51 3.03 2.87 -0.70
C VAL A 51 4.42 3.42 -0.39
N TYR A 52 5.42 2.55 -0.39
CA TYR A 52 6.84 2.88 -0.28
C TYR A 52 7.52 2.76 -1.64
N TYR A 53 8.36 3.73 -1.99
CA TYR A 53 9.05 3.82 -3.27
C TYR A 53 10.58 3.91 -3.10
N SER A 54 11.31 3.31 -4.02
CA SER A 54 12.77 3.46 -4.14
C SER A 54 13.15 4.82 -4.71
N ALA A 55 14.47 5.11 -4.78
CA ALA A 55 14.99 6.35 -5.35
C ALA A 55 14.69 6.47 -6.85
N GLU A 56 14.57 5.35 -7.55
CA GLU A 56 14.23 5.24 -8.97
C GLU A 56 12.71 5.37 -9.20
N GLY A 57 11.93 5.61 -8.15
CA GLY A 57 10.47 5.70 -8.24
C GLY A 57 9.76 4.34 -8.35
N THR A 58 10.47 3.22 -8.15
CA THR A 58 9.86 1.89 -8.18
C THR A 58 9.08 1.64 -6.90
N ALA A 59 7.82 1.19 -7.00
CA ALA A 59 7.05 0.77 -5.85
C ALA A 59 7.71 -0.48 -5.21
N LEU A 60 8.04 -0.37 -3.93
CA LEU A 60 8.68 -1.44 -3.16
C LEU A 60 7.61 -2.26 -2.43
N TYR A 61 6.69 -1.59 -1.75
CA TYR A 61 5.68 -2.23 -0.92
C TYR A 61 4.42 -1.36 -0.81
N VAL A 62 3.26 -1.99 -0.94
CA VAL A 62 1.93 -1.43 -0.68
C VAL A 62 1.37 -2.12 0.56
N GLY A 63 0.72 -1.36 1.44
CA GLY A 63 0.04 -1.95 2.58
C GLY A 63 -1.09 -1.08 3.11
N GLN A 64 -1.92 -1.66 3.97
CA GLN A 64 -2.93 -0.92 4.74
C GLN A 64 -2.79 -1.12 6.25
N THR A 65 -3.48 -0.28 7.01
CA THR A 65 -3.62 -0.41 8.45
C THR A 65 -4.92 0.22 8.94
N GLY A 66 -5.50 -0.30 10.03
CA GLY A 66 -6.61 0.33 10.75
C GLY A 66 -6.19 1.23 11.93
N ARG A 67 -4.87 1.44 12.09
CA ARG A 67 -4.26 2.31 13.10
C ARG A 67 -3.31 3.28 12.42
N THR A 68 -2.40 3.91 13.16
CA THR A 68 -1.38 4.75 12.51
C THR A 68 -0.39 3.91 11.68
N VAL A 69 0.01 4.43 10.52
CA VAL A 69 1.05 3.90 9.61
C VAL A 69 2.34 3.65 10.39
N LYS A 70 2.70 4.55 11.32
CA LYS A 70 3.90 4.35 12.15
C LYS A 70 3.79 3.13 13.04
N SER A 71 2.63 2.91 13.67
CA SER A 71 2.41 1.73 14.51
C SER A 71 2.49 0.42 13.71
N ARG A 72 2.13 0.43 12.42
CA ARG A 72 2.25 -0.75 11.56
C ARG A 72 3.70 -1.22 11.35
N GLN A 73 4.69 -0.33 11.39
CA GLN A 73 6.10 -0.71 11.24
C GLN A 73 6.60 -1.66 12.34
N HIS A 74 6.00 -1.55 13.52
CA HIS A 74 6.38 -2.28 14.72
C HIS A 74 5.58 -3.57 14.90
N ASP A 75 4.77 -3.94 13.92
CA ASP A 75 3.92 -5.12 14.06
C ASP A 75 4.76 -6.39 14.15
N GLU A 76 4.64 -7.11 15.26
CA GLU A 76 5.46 -8.29 15.55
C GLU A 76 5.29 -9.40 14.51
N THR A 77 4.10 -9.50 13.92
CA THR A 77 3.78 -10.52 12.91
C THR A 77 4.35 -10.22 11.53
N SER A 78 4.64 -8.95 11.22
CA SER A 78 5.24 -8.53 9.95
C SER A 78 6.01 -7.22 10.12
N PRO A 79 7.14 -7.24 10.86
CA PRO A 79 7.86 -6.03 11.19
C PRO A 79 8.55 -5.50 9.94
N HIS A 80 8.07 -4.36 9.43
CA HIS A 80 8.61 -3.76 8.21
C HIS A 80 10.11 -3.53 8.32
N LYS A 81 10.59 -3.15 9.52
CA LYS A 81 12.00 -2.85 9.79
C LYS A 81 12.96 -4.02 9.56
N LEU A 82 12.43 -5.25 9.54
CA LEU A 82 13.23 -6.45 9.28
C LEU A 82 13.14 -6.91 7.81
N LYS A 83 12.38 -6.21 6.96
CA LYS A 83 12.24 -6.54 5.55
C LYS A 83 13.37 -5.91 4.74
N GLU A 84 13.84 -6.63 3.72
CA GLU A 84 14.93 -6.19 2.83
C GLU A 84 14.67 -4.82 2.19
N TRP A 85 13.41 -4.54 1.83
CA TRP A 85 12.99 -3.29 1.20
C TRP A 85 13.01 -2.08 2.14
N TRP A 86 13.07 -2.29 3.45
CA TRP A 86 12.92 -1.21 4.44
C TRP A 86 14.02 -0.15 4.35
N ASN A 87 15.22 -0.57 4.00
CA ASN A 87 16.36 0.32 3.84
C ASN A 87 16.46 0.89 2.41
N GLN A 88 15.63 0.42 1.48
CA GLN A 88 15.66 0.82 0.07
C GLN A 88 14.70 1.98 -0.23
N TRP A 89 13.66 2.18 0.60
CA TRP A 89 12.68 3.23 0.34
C TRP A 89 13.19 4.61 0.74
N VAL A 90 12.89 5.60 -0.10
CA VAL A 90 13.23 7.02 0.12
C VAL A 90 12.00 7.93 0.15
N VAL A 91 10.93 7.52 -0.54
CA VAL A 91 9.65 8.22 -0.58
C VAL A 91 8.57 7.27 -0.11
N MET A 92 7.63 7.79 0.68
CA MET A 92 6.36 7.15 0.91
C MET A 92 5.21 8.07 0.52
N ARG A 93 4.06 7.46 0.25
CA ARG A 93 2.78 8.13 0.12
C ARG A 93 1.76 7.38 0.94
N PHE A 94 0.75 8.08 1.45
CA PHE A 94 -0.41 7.45 2.07
C PHE A 94 -1.65 8.32 1.92
N VAL A 95 -2.81 7.69 2.06
CA VAL A 95 -4.12 8.34 2.19
C VAL A 95 -4.84 7.77 3.41
N ASN A 96 -5.54 8.62 4.16
CA ASN A 96 -6.40 8.19 5.25
C ASN A 96 -7.69 7.59 4.65
N VAL A 97 -8.05 6.38 5.08
CA VAL A 97 -9.24 5.65 4.63
C VAL A 97 -9.76 4.89 5.84
N GLU A 98 -10.90 5.31 6.36
CA GLU A 98 -11.46 4.79 7.62
C GLU A 98 -12.21 3.46 7.44
N ASP A 99 -12.89 3.27 6.31
CA ASP A 99 -13.57 2.01 6.03
C ASP A 99 -12.58 0.88 5.72
N HIS A 100 -12.78 -0.28 6.35
CA HIS A 100 -11.88 -1.42 6.18
C HIS A 100 -11.94 -2.03 4.79
N MET A 101 -13.13 -2.14 4.21
CA MET A 101 -13.30 -2.75 2.89
C MET A 101 -12.73 -1.85 1.80
N ASP A 102 -12.85 -0.54 1.94
CA ASP A 102 -12.25 0.41 1.00
C ASP A 102 -10.73 0.40 1.09
N ARG A 103 -10.15 0.26 2.30
CA ARG A 103 -8.70 0.01 2.43
C ARG A 103 -8.26 -1.25 1.70
N LEU A 104 -8.99 -2.36 1.85
CA LEU A 104 -8.66 -3.61 1.16
C LEU A 104 -8.76 -3.48 -0.35
N LYS A 105 -9.85 -2.90 -0.87
CA LYS A 105 -10.02 -2.66 -2.31
C LYS A 105 -8.88 -1.82 -2.86
N LEU A 106 -8.57 -0.71 -2.20
CA LEU A 106 -7.51 0.20 -2.63
C LEU A 106 -6.12 -0.45 -2.56
N GLU A 107 -5.80 -1.15 -1.46
CA GLU A 107 -4.55 -1.92 -1.35
C GLU A 107 -4.38 -2.89 -2.52
N PHE A 108 -5.41 -3.68 -2.85
CA PHE A 108 -5.35 -4.61 -3.99
C PHE A 108 -5.19 -3.89 -5.34
N MET A 109 -5.95 -2.82 -5.57
CA MET A 109 -5.84 -2.05 -6.81
C MET A 109 -4.46 -1.43 -6.99
N LEU A 110 -3.85 -0.92 -5.92
CA LEU A 110 -2.49 -0.38 -5.94
C LEU A 110 -1.44 -1.48 -6.14
N ILE A 111 -1.62 -2.68 -5.58
CA ILE A 111 -0.73 -3.82 -5.86
C ILE A 111 -0.79 -4.20 -7.35
N LEU A 112 -1.98 -4.25 -7.94
CA LEU A 112 -2.15 -4.57 -9.36
C LEU A 112 -1.53 -3.51 -10.28
N ALA A 113 -1.75 -2.23 -9.97
CA ALA A 113 -1.26 -1.12 -10.79
C ALA A 113 0.24 -0.87 -10.63
N CYS A 114 0.72 -0.79 -9.39
CA CYS A 114 2.11 -0.43 -9.09
C CYS A 114 3.08 -1.60 -9.17
N ARG A 115 2.57 -2.85 -9.15
CA ARG A 115 3.34 -4.10 -9.16
C ARG A 115 4.55 -4.06 -8.21
N PRO A 116 4.33 -3.75 -6.92
CA PRO A 116 5.40 -3.51 -5.97
C PRO A 116 6.27 -4.76 -5.80
N LYS A 117 7.60 -4.57 -5.80
CA LYS A 117 8.58 -5.67 -5.81
C LYS A 117 8.43 -6.65 -4.64
N TYR A 118 7.98 -6.17 -3.49
CA TYR A 118 7.95 -6.95 -2.24
C TYR A 118 6.54 -7.24 -1.70
N ASN A 119 5.46 -6.89 -2.41
CA ASN A 119 4.19 -7.57 -2.15
C ASN A 119 4.30 -8.94 -2.83
N LEU A 120 4.50 -9.98 -2.02
CA LEU A 120 4.37 -11.34 -2.50
C LEU A 120 3.02 -11.46 -3.20
N ALA A 121 2.99 -12.03 -4.41
CA ALA A 121 1.75 -12.58 -4.94
C ALA A 121 1.14 -13.43 -3.81
N HIS A 122 -0.15 -13.29 -3.53
CA HIS A 122 -0.87 -14.13 -2.57
C HIS A 122 -0.93 -15.60 -3.08
N THR A 123 0.21 -16.24 -3.28
CA THR A 123 0.35 -17.69 -3.45
C THR A 123 0.56 -18.39 -2.11
N GLY A 124 0.76 -17.63 -1.03
CA GLY A 124 0.61 -18.13 0.34
C GLY A 124 -0.78 -17.77 0.87
N PHE A 125 -1.67 -18.77 0.93
CA PHE A 125 -2.79 -18.78 1.86
C PHE A 125 -2.35 -18.10 3.16
N ARG A 126 -3.04 -17.02 3.57
CA ARG A 126 -2.95 -16.55 4.96
C ARG A 126 -3.43 -17.72 5.81
N GLY A 127 -2.47 -18.48 6.35
CA GLY A 127 -2.76 -19.46 7.37
C GLY A 127 -3.57 -18.78 8.45
N GLN A 128 -4.81 -19.25 8.60
CA GLN A 128 -5.52 -19.10 9.86
C GLN A 128 -4.62 -19.75 10.92
N HIS A 129 -3.91 -18.93 11.68
CA HIS A 129 -3.28 -19.40 12.89
C HIS A 129 -4.30 -19.23 14.02
N LYS A 130 -4.85 -20.40 14.39
CA LYS A 130 -5.38 -20.85 15.68
C LYS A 130 -6.10 -19.83 16.56
#